data_AF-A0A8C5ARK1-F1
#
_entry.id   AF-A0A8C5ARK1-F1
#
_cell.length_a   1.000
_cell.length_b   1.000
_cell.length_c   1.000
_cell.angle_alpha   90.00
_cell.angle_beta   90.00
_cell.angle_gamma   90.00
#
_symmetry.space_group_name_H-M   'P 1'
#
loop_
_entity.id
_entity.type
_entity.pdbx_description
1 polymer ?
#
loop_
_entity_poly.entity_id
_entity_poly.type
_entity_poly.pdbx_seq_one_letter_code
_entity_poly.pdbx_strand_id
1 'polypeptide(L)'
;MSYFGCSYGRNENFSPPMTWNSTMSSGYSSLEEDSEEYFFTARTSFFKKPSGKPTESKNVEKERERRTQLSSEEIRQKVEQYNALTKDHLKMTLIPNGEYTGFIKVQLELKRPVTVRGGTGPEAGEEAFYLPQGSANTLHVSSESTVKQVIVALLRKFTVADNPAKYALYKRYSREEQVYVCKLAEVEKPLYLRLVAGPDADTFGFVLREQQTGEVMWDAFSIPELCNFLRFLEKEEKEQEDAIRRRYDNYRQKLQEALHAPPGAP
;
A
#
# COMPACT_ATOMS: atom_id res chain seq x y z
N MET A 1 -14.44 -59.72 28.81
CA MET A 1 -14.02 -58.91 29.98
C MET A 1 -13.82 -57.49 29.46
N SER A 2 -14.82 -56.60 29.33
CA SER A 2 -16.18 -56.47 29.91
C SER A 2 -16.23 -55.84 31.31
N TYR A 3 -17.05 -54.77 31.43
CA TYR A 3 -17.49 -54.01 32.63
C TYR A 3 -16.44 -53.07 33.27
N PHE A 4 -16.75 -51.85 33.77
CA PHE A 4 -18.00 -51.06 33.87
C PHE A 4 -17.86 -49.71 33.08
N GLY A 5 -18.66 -48.61 33.15
CA GLY A 5 -19.71 -48.09 34.06
C GLY A 5 -19.13 -47.28 35.25
N CYS A 6 -19.71 -46.21 35.81
CA CYS A 6 -20.94 -45.40 35.58
C CYS A 6 -20.69 -44.01 36.26
N SER A 7 -21.02 -42.84 35.70
CA SER A 7 -22.30 -42.08 35.67
C SER A 7 -22.84 -41.53 37.02
N TYR A 8 -23.75 -40.53 36.96
CA TYR A 8 -24.27 -39.65 38.05
C TYR A 8 -23.34 -38.46 38.46
N GLY A 9 -23.84 -37.26 38.80
CA GLY A 9 -25.25 -36.79 38.82
C GLY A 9 -25.46 -35.28 39.11
N ARG A 10 -26.73 -34.88 38.98
CA ARG A 10 -27.42 -33.58 39.27
C ARG A 10 -27.26 -33.07 40.74
N ASN A 11 -27.64 -31.84 41.16
CA ASN A 11 -28.54 -30.81 40.62
C ASN A 11 -28.33 -29.38 41.23
N GLU A 12 -28.99 -28.37 40.63
CA GLU A 12 -29.64 -27.16 41.22
C GLU A 12 -28.95 -26.15 42.18
N ASN A 13 -29.06 -24.86 41.79
CA ASN A 13 -29.59 -23.68 42.51
C ASN A 13 -29.50 -23.56 44.05
N PHE A 14 -29.09 -22.39 44.57
CA PHE A 14 -29.97 -21.46 45.32
C PHE A 14 -29.29 -20.11 45.67
N SER A 15 -30.09 -19.04 45.78
CA SER A 15 -29.73 -17.67 46.23
C SER A 15 -30.94 -17.03 46.97
N PRO A 16 -30.82 -15.87 47.66
CA PRO A 16 -29.68 -15.24 48.33
C PRO A 16 -29.82 -15.40 49.88
N PRO A 17 -30.37 -14.51 50.76
CA PRO A 17 -30.71 -13.07 50.74
C PRO A 17 -30.00 -12.19 51.83
N MET A 18 -30.15 -10.85 51.72
CA MET A 18 -30.37 -9.78 52.76
C MET A 18 -29.62 -9.79 54.13
N THR A 19 -29.25 -8.66 54.78
CA THR A 19 -29.42 -7.20 54.54
C THR A 19 -28.44 -6.35 55.39
N TRP A 20 -28.50 -5.03 55.19
CA TRP A 20 -28.18 -3.89 56.09
C TRP A 20 -26.97 -3.02 55.66
N ASN A 21 -26.99 -1.67 55.73
CA ASN A 21 -28.03 -0.63 55.59
C ASN A 21 -27.31 0.74 55.69
N SER A 22 -27.64 1.74 54.85
CA SER A 22 -27.35 3.20 55.06
C SER A 22 -25.86 3.68 55.07
N THR A 23 -25.49 4.94 54.73
CA THR A 23 -26.22 6.11 54.17
C THR A 23 -25.23 7.20 53.64
N MET A 24 -25.65 8.00 52.64
CA MET A 24 -25.14 9.33 52.18
C MET A 24 -23.72 9.50 51.55
N SER A 25 -23.66 9.86 50.25
CA SER A 25 -23.49 11.25 49.75
C SER A 25 -22.64 11.40 48.47
N SER A 26 -23.18 12.15 47.50
CA SER A 26 -22.51 13.04 46.51
C SER A 26 -21.08 12.73 45.98
N GLY A 27 -20.93 12.58 44.65
CA GLY A 27 -19.61 12.77 44.02
C GLY A 27 -19.46 12.34 42.56
N TYR A 28 -19.79 13.23 41.62
CA TYR A 28 -19.31 13.33 40.23
C TYR A 28 -19.41 12.13 39.25
N SER A 29 -19.86 12.42 38.03
CA SER A 29 -19.74 11.53 36.88
C SER A 29 -18.31 11.56 36.32
N SER A 30 -17.70 10.40 36.12
CA SER A 30 -16.52 10.25 35.26
C SER A 30 -16.85 9.21 34.19
N LEU A 31 -17.14 9.67 32.98
CA LEU A 31 -17.22 8.81 31.81
C LEU A 31 -15.79 8.40 31.39
N GLU A 32 -15.66 7.28 30.70
CA GLU A 32 -14.36 6.74 30.26
C GLU A 32 -13.76 7.54 29.08
N GLU A 33 -12.49 7.25 28.79
CA GLU A 33 -11.63 8.02 27.88
C GLU A 33 -12.01 7.83 26.40
N ASP A 34 -12.14 8.95 25.66
CA ASP A 34 -12.14 8.98 24.19
C ASP A 34 -11.57 10.32 23.69
N SER A 35 -10.24 10.40 23.53
CA SER A 35 -9.55 11.62 23.10
C SER A 35 -8.16 11.40 22.50
N GLU A 36 -8.04 10.57 21.44
CA GLU A 36 -6.85 10.60 20.57
C GLU A 36 -6.91 11.78 19.58
N GLU A 37 -6.85 13.01 20.09
CA GLU A 37 -6.79 14.22 19.24
C GLU A 37 -5.43 14.34 18.52
N TYR A 38 -5.41 14.03 17.23
CA TYR A 38 -4.26 14.22 16.35
C TYR A 38 -3.97 15.70 16.06
N PHE A 39 -3.24 16.37 16.96
CA PHE A 39 -2.81 17.76 16.82
C PHE A 39 -1.78 17.99 15.70
N PHE A 40 -2.26 18.27 14.48
CA PHE A 40 -1.44 18.76 13.36
C PHE A 40 -1.01 20.24 13.54
N THR A 41 -0.15 20.53 14.51
CA THR A 41 0.40 21.89 14.69
C THR A 41 1.49 22.19 13.65
N ALA A 42 1.12 22.90 12.57
CA ALA A 42 2.07 23.39 11.58
C ALA A 42 3.00 24.47 12.17
N ARG A 43 4.26 24.13 12.47
CA ARG A 43 5.25 25.09 13.03
C ARG A 43 5.81 26.02 11.95
N THR A 44 5.20 27.20 11.80
CA THR A 44 5.75 28.29 10.98
C THR A 44 6.88 29.02 11.70
N SER A 45 8.13 28.57 11.52
CA SER A 45 9.31 29.20 12.13
C SER A 45 10.12 30.03 11.13
N PHE A 46 9.90 31.34 11.10
CA PHE A 46 10.77 32.29 10.41
C PHE A 46 12.16 32.33 11.07
N PHE A 47 13.18 31.72 10.43
CA PHE A 47 14.56 31.80 10.89
C PHE A 47 15.44 32.60 9.91
N LYS A 48 16.31 33.47 10.45
CA LYS A 48 17.16 34.37 9.66
C LYS A 48 18.32 33.60 9.02
N LYS A 49 18.67 33.96 7.77
CA LYS A 49 19.87 33.49 7.09
C LYS A 49 21.15 33.96 7.82
N PRO A 50 22.11 33.06 8.12
CA PRO A 50 23.53 33.38 8.02
C PRO A 50 23.98 33.26 6.55
N SER A 51 25.02 33.99 6.15
CA SER A 51 25.65 33.84 4.84
C SER A 51 26.74 32.75 4.88
N GLY A 52 26.67 31.80 3.95
CA GLY A 52 27.62 30.69 3.86
C GLY A 52 27.63 30.08 2.46
N LYS A 53 28.83 30.07 1.86
CA LYS A 53 29.26 29.60 0.53
C LYS A 53 28.33 28.60 -0.22
N PRO A 54 28.21 28.70 -1.56
CA PRO A 54 27.40 27.77 -2.34
C PRO A 54 27.96 26.35 -2.24
N THR A 55 27.26 25.50 -1.49
CA THR A 55 27.53 24.05 -1.50
C THR A 55 26.83 23.49 -2.73
N GLU A 56 27.58 22.85 -3.64
CA GLU A 56 27.00 22.28 -4.84
C GLU A 56 25.87 21.32 -4.49
N SER A 57 24.68 21.56 -5.03
CA SER A 57 23.57 20.60 -5.02
C SER A 57 23.93 19.43 -5.93
N LYS A 58 24.73 18.49 -5.40
CA LYS A 58 25.09 17.24 -6.07
C LYS A 58 23.83 16.49 -6.44
N ASN A 59 23.53 16.58 -7.73
CA ASN A 59 22.32 16.09 -8.35
C ASN A 59 22.19 14.56 -8.15
N VAL A 60 21.34 14.16 -7.21
CA VAL A 60 21.13 12.76 -6.80
C VAL A 60 20.57 11.92 -7.95
N GLU A 61 19.78 12.54 -8.83
CA GLU A 61 19.24 11.93 -10.05
C GLU A 61 20.37 11.57 -11.02
N LYS A 62 21.32 12.49 -11.25
CA LYS A 62 22.53 12.28 -12.04
C LYS A 62 23.45 11.21 -11.46
N GLU A 63 23.41 10.96 -10.14
CA GLU A 63 24.15 9.84 -9.54
C GLU A 63 23.40 8.50 -9.61
N ARG A 64 22.06 8.52 -9.71
CA ARG A 64 21.25 7.34 -10.07
C ARG A 64 21.49 6.95 -11.53
N GLU A 65 21.45 7.91 -12.46
CA GLU A 65 21.72 7.70 -13.89
C GLU A 65 23.12 7.12 -14.15
N ARG A 66 24.14 7.61 -13.43
CA ARG A 66 25.53 7.13 -13.53
C ARG A 66 25.71 5.65 -13.18
N ARG A 67 24.77 5.03 -12.44
CA ARG A 67 24.81 3.60 -12.15
C ARG A 67 24.19 2.72 -13.25
N THR A 68 23.57 3.32 -14.27
CA THR A 68 22.83 2.59 -15.32
C THR A 68 23.63 2.37 -16.61
N GLN A 69 24.74 3.07 -16.80
CA GLN A 69 25.50 3.08 -18.06
C GLN A 69 26.66 2.08 -18.01
N LEU A 70 26.34 0.79 -18.14
CA LEU A 70 27.33 -0.22 -18.55
C LEU A 70 27.65 -0.05 -20.04
N SER A 71 28.91 -0.27 -20.41
CA SER A 71 29.33 -0.31 -21.82
C SER A 71 28.75 -1.53 -22.55
N SER A 72 28.74 -1.51 -23.89
CA SER A 72 28.30 -2.67 -24.69
C SER A 72 29.14 -3.92 -24.39
N GLU A 73 30.44 -3.75 -24.11
CA GLU A 73 31.36 -4.83 -23.73
C GLU A 73 31.06 -5.37 -22.32
N GLU A 74 30.76 -4.50 -21.35
CA GLU A 74 30.35 -4.90 -20.00
C GLU A 74 28.99 -5.61 -20.00
N ILE A 75 28.03 -5.13 -20.80
CA ILE A 75 26.74 -5.79 -21.02
C ILE A 75 26.96 -7.19 -21.60
N ARG A 76 27.80 -7.32 -22.63
CA ARG A 76 28.15 -8.62 -23.22
C ARG A 76 28.79 -9.55 -22.19
N GLN A 77 29.80 -9.09 -21.45
CA GLN A 77 30.45 -9.90 -20.41
C GLN A 77 29.46 -10.33 -19.32
N LYS A 78 28.55 -9.45 -18.88
CA LYS A 78 27.49 -9.82 -17.93
C LYS A 78 26.50 -10.81 -18.52
N VAL A 79 26.15 -10.73 -19.81
CA VAL A 79 25.27 -11.71 -20.47
C VAL A 79 25.96 -13.08 -20.55
N GLU A 80 27.25 -13.13 -20.88
CA GLU A 80 28.05 -14.36 -20.87
C GLU A 80 28.13 -14.99 -19.47
N GLN A 81 28.43 -14.18 -18.43
CA GLN A 81 28.45 -14.61 -17.02
C GLN A 81 27.08 -15.07 -16.51
N TYR A 82 26.02 -14.33 -16.81
CA TYR A 82 24.64 -14.68 -16.46
C TYR A 82 24.26 -16.02 -17.10
N ASN A 83 24.56 -16.21 -18.38
CA ASN A 83 24.24 -17.43 -19.12
C ASN A 83 25.03 -18.65 -18.65
N ALA A 84 26.28 -18.49 -18.20
CA ALA A 84 27.06 -19.57 -17.59
C ALA A 84 26.41 -20.11 -16.29
N LEU A 85 25.65 -19.27 -15.58
CA LEU A 85 24.97 -19.61 -14.33
C LEU A 85 23.45 -19.89 -14.49
N THR A 86 22.93 -19.91 -15.73
CA THR A 86 21.48 -19.97 -16.00
C THR A 86 21.08 -21.23 -16.79
N LYS A 87 19.95 -21.83 -16.40
CA LYS A 87 19.30 -22.94 -17.12
C LYS A 87 18.99 -22.53 -18.56
N ASP A 88 19.20 -23.43 -19.53
CA ASP A 88 19.20 -23.08 -20.96
C ASP A 88 17.96 -22.31 -21.45
N HIS A 89 16.78 -22.63 -20.93
CA HIS A 89 15.51 -22.00 -21.29
C HIS A 89 15.23 -20.64 -20.61
N LEU A 90 16.16 -20.10 -19.80
CA LEU A 90 16.05 -18.79 -19.13
C LEU A 90 17.22 -17.84 -19.44
N LYS A 91 18.12 -18.24 -20.35
CA LYS A 91 19.29 -17.44 -20.77
C LYS A 91 18.87 -16.11 -21.42
N MET A 92 19.76 -15.13 -21.35
CA MET A 92 19.63 -13.86 -22.08
C MET A 92 20.29 -13.96 -23.47
N THR A 93 19.68 -13.33 -24.45
CA THR A 93 20.18 -13.26 -25.84
C THR A 93 20.60 -11.84 -26.15
N LEU A 94 21.90 -11.62 -26.41
CA LEU A 94 22.43 -10.37 -26.95
C LEU A 94 22.13 -10.30 -28.45
N ILE A 95 21.65 -9.16 -28.92
CA ILE A 95 21.27 -8.89 -30.32
C ILE A 95 22.37 -8.02 -30.96
N PRO A 96 22.70 -8.18 -32.26
CA PRO A 96 23.78 -7.41 -32.91
C PRO A 96 23.63 -5.87 -32.92
N ASN A 97 22.45 -5.33 -32.57
CA ASN A 97 22.22 -3.90 -32.39
C ASN A 97 22.66 -3.36 -31.00
N GLY A 98 23.12 -4.22 -30.10
CA GLY A 98 23.51 -3.88 -28.73
C GLY A 98 22.39 -4.03 -27.69
N GLU A 99 21.16 -4.34 -28.11
CA GLU A 99 20.09 -4.74 -27.20
C GLU A 99 20.29 -6.16 -26.69
N TYR A 100 19.60 -6.51 -25.60
CA TYR A 100 19.51 -7.89 -25.14
C TYR A 100 18.07 -8.20 -24.71
N THR A 101 17.66 -9.45 -24.85
CA THR A 101 16.38 -9.95 -24.36
C THR A 101 16.60 -11.09 -23.37
N GLY A 102 15.60 -11.37 -22.54
CA GLY A 102 15.70 -12.43 -21.54
C GLY A 102 14.45 -12.52 -20.68
N PHE A 103 14.52 -13.34 -19.65
CA PHE A 103 13.37 -13.67 -18.82
C PHE A 103 13.43 -13.02 -17.44
N ILE A 104 12.32 -12.44 -17.01
CA ILE A 104 12.11 -12.00 -15.62
C ILE A 104 10.97 -12.79 -15.00
N LYS A 105 11.19 -13.31 -13.79
CA LYS A 105 10.14 -13.90 -12.94
C LYS A 105 9.64 -12.83 -11.96
N VAL A 106 8.33 -12.60 -11.95
CA VAL A 106 7.65 -11.68 -11.04
C VAL A 106 6.67 -12.47 -10.19
N GLN A 107 6.76 -12.33 -8.87
CA GLN A 107 5.80 -12.85 -7.90
C GLN A 107 4.64 -11.85 -7.75
N LEU A 108 3.40 -12.33 -7.65
CA LEU A 108 2.21 -11.48 -7.50
C LEU A 108 1.66 -11.60 -6.07
N GLU A 109 1.58 -10.44 -5.43
CA GLU A 109 1.04 -10.24 -4.08
C GLU A 109 -0.08 -9.21 -4.16
N LEU A 110 -1.17 -9.60 -4.82
CA LEU A 110 -2.38 -8.79 -5.01
C LEU A 110 -3.43 -9.20 -3.95
N LYS A 111 -4.19 -8.23 -3.43
CA LYS A 111 -5.20 -8.47 -2.37
C LYS A 111 -6.61 -8.76 -2.91
N ARG A 112 -6.84 -8.50 -4.21
CA ARG A 112 -8.18 -8.49 -4.82
C ARG A 112 -8.60 -9.86 -5.38
N PRO A 113 -9.90 -10.19 -5.36
CA PRO A 113 -10.42 -11.13 -6.36
C PRO A 113 -10.26 -10.52 -7.76
N VAL A 114 -9.95 -11.35 -8.74
CA VAL A 114 -9.79 -10.96 -10.14
C VAL A 114 -11.13 -11.12 -10.85
N THR A 115 -11.67 -10.02 -11.38
CA THR A 115 -12.84 -10.03 -12.26
C THR A 115 -12.44 -10.52 -13.65
N VAL A 116 -12.33 -11.84 -13.80
CA VAL A 116 -12.14 -12.48 -15.10
C VAL A 116 -13.41 -12.28 -15.91
N ARG A 117 -13.32 -11.58 -17.05
CA ARG A 117 -14.45 -11.49 -18.01
C ARG A 117 -14.64 -12.83 -18.71
N GLY A 118 -15.46 -13.69 -18.11
CA GLY A 118 -15.77 -15.02 -18.59
C GLY A 118 -16.67 -15.02 -19.83
N GLY A 119 -16.07 -15.25 -21.01
CA GLY A 119 -16.81 -15.67 -22.21
C GLY A 119 -17.52 -14.57 -23.01
N THR A 120 -17.66 -14.82 -24.31
CA THR A 120 -18.49 -14.03 -25.22
C THR A 120 -19.91 -14.60 -25.25
N GLY A 121 -20.75 -14.20 -24.29
CA GLY A 121 -22.15 -14.61 -24.22
C GLY A 121 -23.05 -13.59 -23.52
N PRO A 122 -24.37 -13.56 -23.77
CA PRO A 122 -25.26 -12.51 -23.23
C PRO A 122 -25.54 -12.59 -21.71
N GLU A 123 -25.21 -13.71 -21.07
CA GLU A 123 -25.58 -14.02 -19.67
C GLU A 123 -24.35 -14.30 -18.78
N ALA A 124 -23.19 -13.74 -19.14
CA ALA A 124 -21.96 -13.88 -18.36
C ALA A 124 -21.98 -12.99 -17.10
N GLY A 125 -22.26 -13.58 -15.93
CA GLY A 125 -22.08 -12.93 -14.64
C GLY A 125 -20.59 -12.67 -14.32
N GLU A 126 -20.30 -11.57 -13.62
CA GLU A 126 -18.93 -11.22 -13.22
C GLU A 126 -18.44 -12.08 -12.04
N GLU A 127 -18.12 -13.35 -12.29
CA GLU A 127 -17.60 -14.27 -11.28
C GLU A 127 -16.19 -13.84 -10.80
N ALA A 128 -16.11 -13.52 -9.51
CA ALA A 128 -14.93 -12.97 -8.85
C ALA A 128 -13.96 -14.08 -8.42
N PHE A 129 -13.06 -14.50 -9.31
CA PHE A 129 -12.08 -15.57 -9.03
C PHE A 129 -10.87 -15.07 -8.25
N TYR A 130 -10.53 -15.75 -7.15
CA TYR A 130 -9.34 -15.44 -6.35
C TYR A 130 -8.07 -15.94 -7.06
N LEU A 131 -7.12 -15.03 -7.33
CA LEU A 131 -5.79 -15.44 -7.77
C LEU A 131 -5.02 -16.04 -6.58
N PRO A 132 -4.44 -17.25 -6.68
CA PRO A 132 -3.70 -17.85 -5.58
C PRO A 132 -2.55 -16.95 -5.10
N GLN A 133 -2.47 -16.72 -3.79
CA GLN A 133 -1.43 -15.87 -3.19
C GLN A 133 -0.03 -16.43 -3.53
N GLY A 134 0.88 -15.55 -3.96
CA GLY A 134 2.23 -15.96 -4.37
C GLY A 134 2.33 -16.52 -5.80
N SER A 135 1.25 -16.48 -6.59
CA SER A 135 1.29 -16.77 -8.03
C SER A 135 2.46 -16.06 -8.70
N ALA A 136 3.26 -16.77 -9.50
CA ALA A 136 4.43 -16.21 -10.16
C ALA A 136 4.30 -16.29 -11.69
N ASN A 137 4.71 -15.23 -12.39
CA ASN A 137 4.64 -15.12 -13.83
C ASN A 137 6.04 -14.86 -14.39
N THR A 138 6.42 -15.60 -15.43
CA THR A 138 7.67 -15.36 -16.17
C THR A 138 7.33 -14.68 -17.49
N LEU A 139 8.00 -13.55 -17.74
CA LEU A 139 7.87 -12.75 -18.96
C LEU A 139 9.20 -12.73 -19.71
N HIS A 140 9.13 -12.87 -21.03
CA HIS A 140 10.21 -12.48 -21.94
C HIS A 140 10.13 -10.98 -22.17
N VAL A 141 11.25 -10.27 -22.05
CA VAL A 141 11.36 -8.81 -22.11
C VAL A 141 12.68 -8.40 -22.77
N SER A 142 12.77 -7.15 -23.19
CA SER A 142 13.98 -6.53 -23.77
C SER A 142 14.71 -5.62 -22.77
N SER A 143 15.93 -5.22 -23.12
CA SER A 143 16.72 -4.17 -22.49
C SER A 143 16.09 -2.78 -22.59
N GLU A 144 15.05 -2.61 -23.40
CA GLU A 144 14.21 -1.42 -23.50
C GLU A 144 13.01 -1.45 -22.55
N SER A 145 12.56 -2.66 -22.17
CA SER A 145 11.29 -2.86 -21.47
C SER A 145 11.28 -2.20 -20.09
N THR A 146 10.33 -1.29 -19.89
CA THR A 146 10.18 -0.48 -18.67
C THR A 146 9.30 -1.17 -17.62
N VAL A 147 9.43 -0.76 -16.37
CA VAL A 147 8.55 -1.17 -15.26
C VAL A 147 7.07 -0.94 -15.60
N LYS A 148 6.71 0.20 -16.20
CA LYS A 148 5.34 0.50 -16.63
C LYS A 148 4.80 -0.55 -17.61
N GLN A 149 5.59 -0.91 -18.62
CA GLN A 149 5.22 -1.93 -19.61
C GLN A 149 5.08 -3.32 -18.97
N VAL A 150 5.98 -3.68 -18.04
CA VAL A 150 5.91 -4.95 -17.30
C VAL A 150 4.65 -5.03 -16.43
N ILE A 151 4.29 -3.97 -15.72
CA ILE A 151 3.05 -3.91 -14.93
C ILE A 151 1.82 -4.12 -15.84
N VAL A 152 1.73 -3.38 -16.95
CA VAL A 152 0.61 -3.52 -17.91
C VAL A 152 0.56 -4.92 -18.54
N ALA A 153 1.70 -5.52 -18.86
CA ALA A 153 1.76 -6.88 -19.41
C ALA A 153 1.29 -7.94 -18.41
N LEU A 154 1.67 -7.83 -17.13
CA LEU A 154 1.20 -8.71 -16.07
C LEU A 154 -0.31 -8.60 -15.86
N LEU A 155 -0.83 -7.38 -15.70
CA LEU A 155 -2.25 -7.14 -15.44
C LEU A 155 -3.13 -7.64 -16.59
N ARG A 156 -2.74 -7.38 -17.86
CA ARG A 156 -3.40 -7.95 -19.04
C ARG A 156 -3.39 -9.48 -19.04
N LYS A 157 -2.25 -10.11 -18.74
CA LYS A 157 -2.10 -11.58 -18.72
C LYS A 157 -2.90 -12.26 -17.60
N PHE A 158 -3.24 -11.52 -16.54
CA PHE A 158 -4.14 -11.96 -15.48
C PHE A 158 -5.56 -11.37 -15.58
N THR A 159 -5.95 -10.80 -16.73
CA THR A 159 -7.27 -10.19 -16.97
C THR A 159 -7.72 -9.14 -15.93
N VAL A 160 -6.77 -8.51 -15.22
CA VAL A 160 -7.07 -7.52 -14.17
C VAL A 160 -7.54 -6.22 -14.83
N ALA A 161 -8.82 -5.90 -14.66
CA ALA A 161 -9.46 -4.69 -15.21
C ALA A 161 -9.16 -3.40 -14.44
N ASP A 162 -8.47 -3.49 -13.29
CA ASP A 162 -8.11 -2.35 -12.45
C ASP A 162 -7.01 -1.46 -13.09
N ASN A 163 -7.06 -0.16 -12.80
CA ASN A 163 -6.10 0.83 -13.31
C ASN A 163 -4.64 0.42 -12.96
N PRO A 164 -3.71 0.35 -13.93
CA PRO A 164 -2.31 -0.03 -13.67
C PRO A 164 -1.60 0.85 -12.64
N ALA A 165 -2.02 2.10 -12.45
CA ALA A 165 -1.47 3.00 -11.42
C ALA A 165 -1.76 2.56 -9.97
N LYS A 166 -2.69 1.61 -9.75
CA LYS A 166 -2.91 0.94 -8.45
C LYS A 166 -1.84 -0.10 -8.12
N TYR A 167 -0.92 -0.40 -9.05
CA TYR A 167 0.07 -1.45 -8.90
C TYR A 167 1.48 -0.89 -9.05
N ALA A 168 2.39 -1.38 -8.20
CA ALA A 168 3.79 -1.04 -8.27
C ALA A 168 4.63 -2.32 -8.32
N LEU A 169 5.67 -2.31 -9.16
CA LEU A 169 6.68 -3.35 -9.17
C LEU A 169 7.74 -3.02 -8.13
N TYR A 170 8.07 -4.00 -7.30
CA TYR A 170 9.08 -3.90 -6.26
C TYR A 170 10.27 -4.79 -6.58
N LYS A 171 11.46 -4.30 -6.24
CA LYS A 171 12.72 -5.05 -6.24
C LYS A 171 12.94 -5.64 -4.85
N ARG A 172 13.05 -6.96 -4.76
CA ARG A 172 13.33 -7.72 -3.53
C ARG A 172 14.78 -8.21 -3.54
N TYR A 173 15.50 -8.03 -2.43
CA TYR A 173 16.85 -8.56 -2.24
C TYR A 173 16.92 -9.31 -0.91
N SER A 174 17.63 -10.44 -0.86
CA SER A 174 18.02 -11.08 0.39
C SER A 174 19.50 -10.85 0.67
N ARG A 175 19.85 -10.52 1.91
CA ARG A 175 21.23 -10.39 2.41
C ARG A 175 21.23 -10.55 3.92
N GLU A 176 22.15 -11.37 4.45
CA GLU A 176 22.34 -11.55 5.90
C GLU A 176 21.01 -11.89 6.62
N GLU A 177 20.27 -12.86 6.05
CA GLU A 177 18.91 -13.30 6.41
C GLU A 177 17.80 -12.23 6.34
N GLN A 178 18.14 -10.97 6.12
CA GLN A 178 17.18 -9.88 5.96
C GLN A 178 16.67 -9.76 4.52
N VAL A 179 15.39 -9.41 4.38
CA VAL A 179 14.71 -9.25 3.07
C VAL A 179 14.37 -7.78 2.86
N TYR A 180 15.10 -7.14 1.96
CA TYR A 180 14.92 -5.75 1.57
C TYR A 180 13.96 -5.64 0.38
N VAL A 181 13.01 -4.71 0.43
CA VAL A 181 12.03 -4.48 -0.64
C VAL A 181 11.94 -2.99 -0.94
N CYS A 182 12.10 -2.58 -2.20
CA CYS A 182 12.00 -1.17 -2.62
C CYS A 182 11.06 -1.04 -3.82
N LYS A 183 10.29 0.05 -3.93
CA LYS A 183 9.52 0.38 -5.13
C LYS A 183 10.47 0.72 -6.29
N LEU A 184 10.14 0.26 -7.49
CA LEU A 184 10.80 0.67 -8.73
C LEU A 184 10.08 1.88 -9.34
N ALA A 185 10.84 2.76 -10.01
CA ALA A 185 10.27 3.85 -10.80
C ALA A 185 9.77 3.32 -12.15
N GLU A 186 8.71 3.91 -12.70
CA GLU A 186 8.05 3.43 -13.93
C GLU A 186 8.99 3.32 -15.15
N VAL A 187 10.03 4.17 -15.20
CA VAL A 187 11.03 4.24 -16.27
C VAL A 187 12.24 3.31 -16.07
N GLU A 188 12.39 2.65 -14.92
CA GLU A 188 13.48 1.70 -14.71
C GLU A 188 13.30 0.46 -15.60
N LYS A 189 14.41 -0.20 -15.95
CA LYS A 189 14.48 -1.33 -16.89
C LYS A 189 14.69 -2.65 -16.12
N PRO A 190 13.66 -3.51 -15.91
CA PRO A 190 13.79 -4.68 -15.03
C PRO A 190 14.78 -5.73 -15.53
N LEU A 191 14.94 -5.89 -16.86
CA LEU A 191 15.92 -6.84 -17.40
C LEU A 191 17.36 -6.40 -17.09
N TYR A 192 17.65 -5.10 -17.14
CA TYR A 192 18.95 -4.54 -16.73
C TYR A 192 19.23 -4.84 -15.25
N LEU A 193 18.25 -4.65 -14.37
CA LEU A 193 18.39 -4.96 -12.94
C LEU A 193 18.64 -6.46 -12.70
N ARG A 194 18.00 -7.34 -13.48
CA ARG A 194 18.25 -8.79 -13.45
C ARG A 194 19.65 -9.14 -13.96
N LEU A 195 20.10 -8.53 -15.06
CA LEU A 195 21.46 -8.71 -15.59
C LEU A 195 22.53 -8.24 -14.59
N VAL A 196 22.30 -7.12 -13.90
CA VAL A 196 23.24 -6.57 -12.93
C VAL A 196 23.35 -7.43 -11.67
N ALA A 197 22.24 -7.96 -11.17
CA ALA A 197 22.17 -8.73 -9.92
C ALA A 197 22.41 -10.25 -10.08
N GLY A 198 22.28 -10.80 -11.29
CA GLY A 198 22.49 -12.22 -11.58
C GLY A 198 21.21 -13.07 -11.60
N PRO A 199 21.30 -14.35 -11.98
CA PRO A 199 20.14 -15.20 -12.25
C PRO A 199 19.45 -15.76 -11.00
N ASP A 200 20.07 -15.67 -9.82
CA ASP A 200 19.50 -16.20 -8.59
C ASP A 200 18.18 -15.49 -8.21
N ALA A 201 17.14 -16.28 -7.94
CA ALA A 201 15.80 -15.84 -7.58
C ALA A 201 15.62 -15.59 -6.07
N ASP A 202 16.53 -16.14 -5.25
CA ASP A 202 16.47 -16.07 -3.79
C ASP A 202 17.21 -14.81 -3.29
N THR A 203 18.43 -14.57 -3.78
CA THR A 203 19.16 -13.30 -3.56
C THR A 203 18.46 -12.10 -4.21
N PHE A 204 17.85 -12.25 -5.39
CA PHE A 204 17.17 -11.13 -6.08
C PHE A 204 15.85 -11.55 -6.74
N GLY A 205 14.79 -10.76 -6.55
CA GLY A 205 13.45 -11.03 -7.08
C GLY A 205 12.67 -9.78 -7.45
N PHE A 206 11.60 -9.96 -8.23
CA PHE A 206 10.60 -8.93 -8.50
C PHE A 206 9.25 -9.33 -7.89
N VAL A 207 8.55 -8.37 -7.28
CA VAL A 207 7.23 -8.57 -6.68
C VAL A 207 6.28 -7.49 -7.19
N LEU A 208 5.17 -7.86 -7.80
CA LEU A 208 4.06 -6.95 -8.11
C LEU A 208 3.13 -6.89 -6.90
N ARG A 209 2.94 -5.69 -6.34
CA ARG A 209 1.99 -5.44 -5.25
C ARG A 209 0.96 -4.41 -5.68
N GLU A 210 -0.24 -4.55 -5.14
CA GLU A 210 -1.19 -3.44 -5.08
C GLU A 210 -0.65 -2.37 -4.12
N GLN A 211 -0.49 -1.15 -4.60
CA GLN A 211 -0.23 0.00 -3.75
C GLN A 211 -1.58 0.59 -3.33
N GLN A 212 -1.85 0.61 -2.03
CA GLN A 212 -2.91 1.46 -1.46
C GLN A 212 -2.39 2.91 -1.50
N THR A 213 -2.45 3.52 -2.69
CA THR A 213 -1.99 4.88 -2.94
C THR A 213 -3.01 5.85 -2.35
N GLY A 214 -2.73 6.36 -1.15
CA GLY A 214 -3.45 7.51 -0.58
C GLY A 214 -3.19 8.80 -1.37
N GLU A 215 -2.06 8.88 -2.08
CA GLU A 215 -1.88 9.84 -3.17
C GLU A 215 -2.71 9.42 -4.38
N VAL A 216 -3.71 10.23 -4.74
CA VAL A 216 -4.38 10.11 -6.03
C VAL A 216 -3.39 10.53 -7.12
N MET A 217 -3.28 9.70 -8.17
CA MET A 217 -2.45 10.01 -9.34
C MET A 217 -3.15 11.06 -10.21
N TRP A 218 -3.09 12.33 -9.79
CA TRP A 218 -3.83 13.45 -10.41
C TRP A 218 -3.53 13.62 -11.91
N ASP A 219 -2.29 13.36 -12.34
CA ASP A 219 -1.87 13.42 -13.76
C ASP A 219 -2.58 12.40 -14.68
N ALA A 220 -3.31 11.43 -14.12
CA ALA A 220 -4.10 10.46 -14.87
C ALA A 220 -5.52 10.96 -15.23
N PHE A 221 -5.94 12.12 -14.73
CA PHE A 221 -7.26 12.70 -14.95
C PHE A 221 -7.19 13.92 -15.89
N SER A 222 -8.25 14.13 -16.66
CA SER A 222 -8.38 15.32 -17.50
C SER A 222 -8.67 16.56 -16.66
N ILE A 223 -8.35 17.75 -17.20
CA ILE A 223 -8.59 19.03 -16.50
C ILE A 223 -10.07 19.19 -16.06
N PRO A 224 -11.09 18.82 -16.86
CA PRO A 224 -12.49 18.84 -16.41
C PRO A 224 -12.80 17.90 -15.24
N GLU A 225 -12.12 16.76 -15.11
CA GLU A 225 -12.28 15.86 -13.98
C GLU A 225 -11.61 16.44 -12.72
N LEU A 226 -10.40 17.00 -12.85
CA LEU A 226 -9.71 17.72 -11.77
C LEU A 226 -10.54 18.90 -11.23
N CYS A 227 -11.12 19.72 -12.11
CA CYS A 227 -12.03 20.79 -11.70
C CYS A 227 -13.30 20.27 -10.99
N ASN A 228 -13.78 19.07 -11.33
CA ASN A 228 -14.89 18.47 -10.60
C ASN A 228 -14.47 17.97 -9.22
N PHE A 229 -13.29 17.35 -9.07
CA PHE A 229 -12.79 16.94 -7.74
C PHE A 229 -12.61 18.14 -6.81
N LEU A 230 -12.03 19.25 -7.29
CA LEU A 230 -11.94 20.50 -6.52
C LEU A 230 -13.33 20.98 -6.06
N ARG A 231 -14.30 21.06 -6.98
CA ARG A 231 -15.68 21.47 -6.68
C ARG A 231 -16.42 20.54 -5.70
N PHE A 232 -16.05 19.25 -5.65
CA PHE A 232 -16.58 18.32 -4.64
C PHE A 232 -15.91 18.52 -3.28
N LEU A 233 -14.59 18.73 -3.25
CA LEU A 233 -13.83 19.01 -2.02
C LEU A 233 -14.26 20.34 -1.37
N GLU A 234 -14.42 21.42 -2.14
CA GLU A 234 -14.95 22.71 -1.65
C GLU A 234 -16.34 22.58 -1.01
N LYS A 235 -17.18 21.69 -1.55
CA LYS A 235 -18.52 21.41 -1.00
C LYS A 235 -18.42 20.61 0.29
N GLU A 236 -17.59 19.58 0.33
CA GLU A 236 -17.40 18.73 1.50
C GLU A 236 -16.75 19.49 2.66
N GLU A 237 -15.70 20.29 2.40
CA GLU A 237 -15.06 21.18 3.36
C GLU A 237 -16.07 22.15 3.99
N LYS A 238 -16.92 22.76 3.18
CA LYS A 238 -17.99 23.65 3.68
C LYS A 238 -19.04 22.92 4.51
N GLU A 239 -19.45 21.71 4.10
CA GLU A 239 -20.41 20.91 4.86
C GLU A 239 -19.83 20.47 6.22
N GLN A 240 -18.52 20.22 6.30
CA GLN A 240 -17.80 20.00 7.56
C GLN A 240 -17.68 21.29 8.40
N GLU A 241 -17.32 22.43 7.80
CA GLU A 241 -17.23 23.72 8.50
C GLU A 241 -18.56 24.08 9.16
N ASP A 242 -19.67 23.99 8.41
CA ASP A 242 -21.00 24.29 8.94
C ASP A 242 -21.47 23.24 9.97
N ALA A 243 -21.01 21.98 9.89
CA ALA A 243 -21.29 20.97 10.91
C ALA A 243 -20.52 21.24 12.21
N ILE A 244 -19.25 21.65 12.12
CA ILE A 244 -18.41 22.07 13.25
C ILE A 244 -18.99 23.31 13.92
N ARG A 245 -19.36 24.35 13.14
CA ARG A 245 -20.09 25.53 13.66
C ARG A 245 -21.33 25.12 14.44
N ARG A 246 -22.23 24.34 13.82
CA ARG A 246 -23.46 23.85 14.46
C ARG A 246 -23.19 23.08 15.76
N ARG A 247 -22.11 22.28 15.84
CA ARG A 247 -21.71 21.57 17.07
C ARG A 247 -21.29 22.57 18.17
N TYR A 248 -20.46 23.55 17.84
CA TYR A 248 -20.02 24.57 18.80
C TYR A 248 -21.14 25.52 19.23
N ASP A 249 -22.04 25.93 18.34
CA ASP A 249 -23.19 26.78 18.66
C ASP A 249 -24.16 26.08 19.62
N ASN A 250 -24.48 24.79 19.36
CA ASN A 250 -25.29 23.97 20.28
C ASN A 250 -24.61 23.79 21.65
N TYR A 251 -23.30 23.58 21.69
CA TYR A 251 -22.56 23.45 22.93
C TYR A 251 -22.52 24.78 23.72
N ARG A 252 -22.31 25.90 23.03
CA ARG A 252 -22.37 27.26 23.58
C ARG A 252 -23.75 27.57 24.15
N GLN A 253 -24.83 27.24 23.44
CA GLN A 253 -26.19 27.43 23.93
C GLN A 253 -26.42 26.65 25.24
N LYS A 254 -26.05 25.36 25.29
CA LYS A 254 -26.16 24.54 26.52
C LYS A 254 -25.35 25.09 27.69
N LEU A 255 -24.16 25.65 27.44
CA LEU A 255 -23.38 26.33 28.47
C LEU A 255 -24.06 27.62 28.96
N GLN A 256 -24.70 28.39 28.08
CA GLN A 256 -25.47 29.58 28.47
C GLN A 256 -26.73 29.21 29.26
N GLU A 257 -27.44 28.15 28.87
CA GLU A 257 -28.58 27.60 29.61
C GLU A 257 -28.16 27.14 31.01
N ALA A 258 -27.03 26.42 31.12
CA ALA A 258 -26.48 26.00 32.42
C ALA A 258 -26.01 27.16 33.31
N LEU A 259 -25.51 28.27 32.72
CA LEU A 259 -25.13 29.48 33.45
C LEU A 259 -26.33 30.32 33.92
N HIS A 260 -27.48 30.21 33.24
CA HIS A 260 -28.73 30.89 33.61
C HIS A 260 -29.67 30.02 34.45
N ALA A 261 -29.40 28.71 34.59
CA ALA A 261 -30.14 27.83 35.46
C ALA A 261 -29.96 28.23 36.95
N PRO A 262 -31.03 28.34 37.75
CA PRO A 262 -30.91 28.65 39.16
C PRO A 262 -30.26 27.47 39.92
N PRO A 263 -29.46 27.73 40.97
CA PRO A 263 -28.78 26.69 41.72
C PRO A 263 -29.78 25.84 42.53
N GLY A 264 -30.09 24.63 42.06
CA GLY A 264 -30.87 23.64 42.80
C GLY A 264 -32.32 23.45 42.37
N ALA A 265 -32.59 23.29 41.07
CA ALA A 265 -33.73 22.50 40.62
C ALA A 265 -33.34 20.99 40.64
N PRO A 266 -34.25 20.08 41.05
CA PRO A 266 -33.97 18.64 41.18
C PRO A 266 -34.03 17.87 39.86
#